data_AF-A0A5N3XEV9-F1
#
_entry.id   AF-A0A5N3XEV9-F1
#
_cell.length_a   1.000
_cell.length_b   1.000
_cell.length_c   1.000
_cell.angle_alpha   90.00
_cell.angle_beta   90.00
_cell.angle_gamma   90.00
#
_symmetry.space_group_name_H-M   'P 1'
#
loop_
_entity.id
_entity.type
_entity.pdbx_description
1 polymer ?
#
loop_
_entity_poly.entity_id
_entity_poly.type
_entity_poly.pdbx_seq_one_letter_code
_entity_poly.pdbx_strand_id
1 'polypeptide(L)'
;IQPICYETEMSILEATWLLGLESKNLPPPATRERPPGCKTVFVGGLPENGTEQIIVEVFEQCGEIIAIRKSKKNFCHIRFAEEYMVDKALYLSGYRIRLGSSTDKKDTGRLHVDFAQARDDLYEWECKQRMLAREERHRRRMEEERLRPPSPPPVVHYSDHECSIVAEKLKDDSKFSEAVQTLLTWIERGEVNRRSANNFYSMIQSANSHVRRLVNEKAAHEKDMEEAKEKFKQALSGILIQFEQIVAVYHSASKQKAWDHFTKAQRKNISVWCKQAEVTLVSQAEALKEENDSLRWQLDAYRNEVELLKQEQGKAHREDDPNKEQQLKLLQQALQGMQQHLLKVQEEYKRKEAELEKIKDDKLQVEKMLENLKEKESCASRLCTSNQDSDYPLEKTLNSCPVKSEREALLVGIISTFLHVHPFGASIEYICSYLHRLDNKICTSDVECLMSRLQHTFKQEMTGVGASLEKRWKFCGFEGLKLT
;
A
#
# COMPACT_ATOMS: atom_id res chain seq x y z
N ILE A 1 -49.78 -5.59 34.81
CA ILE A 1 -51.04 -4.86 34.54
C ILE A 1 -50.65 -3.40 34.36
N GLN A 2 -51.07 -2.83 33.23
CA GLN A 2 -50.46 -1.73 32.47
C GLN A 2 -50.10 -0.45 33.26
N PRO A 3 -49.02 0.25 32.85
CA PRO A 3 -48.95 1.70 32.94
C PRO A 3 -49.33 2.36 31.60
N ILE A 4 -49.85 3.56 31.78
CA ILE A 4 -50.45 4.51 30.84
C ILE A 4 -49.41 5.61 30.52
N CYS A 5 -49.43 6.12 29.28
CA CYS A 5 -48.82 7.36 28.75
C CYS A 5 -47.27 7.42 28.75
N TYR A 6 -46.56 7.80 27.68
CA TYR A 6 -46.77 8.89 26.71
C TYR A 6 -46.28 8.46 25.30
N GLU A 7 -47.13 8.48 24.28
CA GLU A 7 -46.70 8.27 22.88
C GLU A 7 -46.28 9.61 22.26
N THR A 8 -44.97 9.85 22.36
CA THR A 8 -44.08 10.60 21.45
C THR A 8 -44.73 11.50 20.39
N GLU A 9 -44.76 12.80 20.69
CA GLU A 9 -44.52 13.86 19.70
C GLU A 9 -43.09 13.70 19.15
N MET A 10 -42.95 12.95 18.07
CA MET A 10 -41.68 12.85 17.36
C MET A 10 -41.54 14.08 16.46
N SER A 11 -40.80 15.08 16.94
CA SER A 11 -40.50 16.29 16.18
C SER A 11 -39.82 15.93 14.85
N ILE A 12 -40.13 16.68 13.80
CA ILE A 12 -39.62 16.49 12.43
C ILE A 12 -38.07 16.58 12.37
N LEU A 13 -37.43 17.09 13.43
CA LEU A 13 -35.97 17.08 13.60
C LEU A 13 -35.37 15.71 13.97
N GLU A 14 -36.13 14.79 14.57
CA GLU A 14 -35.63 13.43 14.87
C GLU A 14 -35.60 12.53 13.62
N ALA A 15 -36.44 12.80 12.62
CA ALA A 15 -36.37 12.13 11.33
C ALA A 15 -35.04 12.40 10.59
N THR A 16 -34.47 13.60 10.75
CA THR A 16 -33.16 13.97 10.19
C THR A 16 -31.99 13.19 10.80
N TRP A 17 -32.10 12.71 12.04
CA TRP A 17 -31.04 11.90 12.68
C TRP A 17 -31.08 10.42 12.26
N LEU A 18 -32.23 9.92 11.79
CA LEU A 18 -32.38 8.55 11.29
C LEU A 18 -32.02 8.37 9.81
N LEU A 19 -31.94 9.45 9.03
CA LEU A 19 -31.54 9.42 7.61
C LEU A 19 -30.02 9.37 7.38
N GLY A 20 -29.22 9.48 8.45
CA GLY A 20 -27.75 9.42 8.40
C GLY A 20 -27.15 8.07 8.80
N LEU A 21 -27.97 7.09 9.21
CA LEU A 21 -27.53 5.74 9.53
C LEU A 21 -27.98 4.80 8.42
N GLU A 22 -26.99 4.26 7.71
CA GLU A 22 -27.12 3.23 6.69
C GLU A 22 -27.99 2.05 7.22
N SER A 23 -29.28 2.06 6.90
CA SER A 23 -30.25 1.03 7.26
C SER A 23 -29.99 -0.23 6.39
N LYS A 24 -29.00 -1.03 6.79
CA LYS A 24 -28.63 -2.28 6.10
C LYS A 24 -29.57 -3.47 6.33
N ASN A 25 -30.66 -3.32 7.11
CA ASN A 25 -31.44 -4.48 7.59
C ASN A 25 -32.95 -4.46 7.25
N LEU A 26 -33.41 -3.61 6.32
CA LEU A 26 -34.76 -3.74 5.74
C LEU A 26 -34.64 -4.35 4.34
N PRO A 27 -35.45 -5.38 3.98
CA PRO A 27 -35.47 -5.87 2.62
C PRO A 27 -35.84 -4.70 1.69
N PRO A 28 -35.10 -4.49 0.58
CA PRO A 28 -35.43 -3.45 -0.38
C PRO A 28 -36.92 -3.55 -0.76
N PRO A 29 -37.67 -2.43 -0.82
CA PRO A 29 -39.02 -2.47 -1.32
C PRO A 29 -39.00 -3.14 -2.70
N ALA A 30 -40.00 -3.96 -3.01
CA ALA A 30 -40.13 -4.56 -4.34
C ALA A 30 -40.39 -3.46 -5.37
N THR A 31 -39.31 -2.86 -5.88
CA THR A 31 -39.32 -1.80 -6.88
C THR A 31 -39.10 -2.39 -8.25
N ARG A 32 -39.53 -1.65 -9.27
CA ARG A 32 -39.24 -1.98 -10.67
C ARG A 32 -37.75 -1.80 -10.97
N GLU A 33 -37.30 -2.33 -12.10
CA GLU A 33 -35.96 -2.02 -12.59
C GLU A 33 -35.84 -0.51 -12.87
N ARG A 34 -34.77 0.11 -12.37
CA ARG A 34 -34.51 1.55 -12.51
C ARG A 34 -34.28 1.90 -14.00
N PRO A 35 -35.09 2.79 -14.59
CA PRO A 35 -34.85 3.29 -15.94
C PRO A 35 -33.54 4.12 -16.02
N PRO A 36 -32.84 4.14 -17.16
CA PRO A 36 -31.66 4.99 -17.35
C PRO A 36 -31.98 6.47 -17.16
N GLY A 37 -31.18 7.15 -16.32
CA GLY A 37 -31.36 8.58 -16.03
C GLY A 37 -32.59 8.91 -15.18
N CYS A 38 -33.20 7.93 -14.52
CA CYS A 38 -34.43 8.11 -13.75
C CYS A 38 -34.28 9.19 -12.67
N LYS A 39 -34.98 10.31 -12.84
CA LYS A 39 -35.15 11.39 -11.86
C LYS A 39 -36.60 11.49 -11.35
N THR A 40 -37.50 10.72 -11.96
CA THR A 40 -38.93 10.76 -11.66
C THR A 40 -39.35 9.54 -10.84
N VAL A 41 -40.06 9.76 -9.73
CA VAL A 41 -40.72 8.70 -8.95
C VAL A 41 -42.21 8.69 -9.22
N PHE A 42 -42.80 7.49 -9.16
CA PHE A 42 -44.23 7.28 -9.03
C PHE A 42 -44.58 7.22 -7.55
N VAL A 43 -45.61 7.96 -7.13
CA VAL A 43 -46.13 7.94 -5.76
C VAL A 43 -47.62 7.60 -5.80
N GLY A 44 -47.96 6.39 -5.37
CA GLY A 44 -49.34 5.91 -5.22
C GLY A 44 -49.81 5.92 -3.77
N GLY A 45 -51.13 5.76 -3.58
CA GLY A 45 -51.74 5.62 -2.25
C GLY A 45 -51.83 6.94 -1.46
N LEU A 46 -51.90 8.05 -2.18
CA LEU A 46 -52.15 9.38 -1.61
C LEU A 46 -53.58 9.45 -1.03
N PRO A 47 -53.80 10.21 0.06
CA PRO A 47 -55.15 10.45 0.57
C PRO A 47 -55.98 11.22 -0.47
N GLU A 48 -57.29 10.97 -0.51
CA GLU A 48 -58.21 11.57 -1.49
C GLU A 48 -58.26 13.09 -1.35
N ASN A 49 -58.21 13.57 -0.10
CA ASN A 49 -58.14 15.00 0.23
C ASN A 49 -56.71 15.57 0.21
N GLY A 50 -55.69 14.79 -0.18
CA GLY A 50 -54.29 15.23 -0.19
C GLY A 50 -54.04 16.30 -1.26
N THR A 51 -53.63 17.50 -0.86
CA THR A 51 -53.28 18.59 -1.77
C THR A 51 -51.85 18.44 -2.29
N GLU A 52 -51.50 19.21 -3.33
CA GLU A 52 -50.11 19.26 -3.85
C GLU A 52 -49.13 19.79 -2.80
N GLN A 53 -49.57 20.71 -1.94
CA GLN A 53 -48.75 21.25 -0.84
C GLN A 53 -48.27 20.15 0.10
N ILE A 54 -49.15 19.21 0.48
CA ILE A 54 -48.77 18.07 1.33
C ILE A 54 -47.74 17.16 0.64
N ILE A 55 -47.85 17.00 -0.69
CA ILE A 55 -46.89 16.21 -1.46
C ILE A 55 -45.52 16.91 -1.47
N VAL A 56 -45.50 18.23 -1.65
CA VAL A 56 -44.26 19.03 -1.56
C VAL A 56 -43.66 18.90 -0.16
N GLU A 57 -44.41 19.15 0.91
CA GLU A 57 -43.93 19.08 2.29
C GLU A 57 -43.27 17.73 2.63
N VAL A 58 -43.84 16.63 2.12
CA VAL A 58 -43.32 15.27 2.36
C VAL A 58 -42.09 14.97 1.51
N PHE A 59 -42.11 15.31 0.21
CA PHE A 59 -41.06 14.88 -0.73
C PHE A 59 -39.94 15.91 -0.94
N GLU A 60 -40.11 17.16 -0.54
CA GLU A 60 -39.06 18.19 -0.57
C GLU A 60 -37.88 17.82 0.34
N GLN A 61 -38.15 17.09 1.43
CA GLN A 61 -37.11 16.54 2.31
C GLN A 61 -36.23 15.50 1.60
N CYS A 62 -36.71 14.88 0.52
CA CYS A 62 -35.94 13.92 -0.26
C CYS A 62 -35.00 14.62 -1.28
N GLY A 63 -35.35 15.83 -1.72
CA GLY A 63 -34.55 16.60 -2.66
C GLY A 63 -35.36 17.68 -3.38
N GLU A 64 -34.66 18.48 -4.19
CA GLU A 64 -35.27 19.57 -4.97
C GLU A 64 -36.24 19.01 -6.01
N ILE A 65 -37.52 19.42 -5.90
CA ILE A 65 -38.59 19.00 -6.80
C ILE A 65 -38.66 19.95 -8.00
N ILE A 66 -38.50 19.40 -9.20
CA ILE A 66 -38.59 20.13 -10.48
C ILE A 66 -40.03 20.18 -10.97
N ALA A 67 -40.79 19.11 -10.82
CA ALA A 67 -42.18 19.06 -11.27
C ALA A 67 -42.99 17.98 -10.54
N ILE A 68 -44.25 18.29 -10.25
CA ILE A 68 -45.24 17.32 -9.75
C ILE A 68 -46.36 17.20 -10.77
N ARG A 69 -46.69 15.96 -11.15
CA ARG A 69 -47.82 15.63 -12.04
C ARG A 69 -48.83 14.77 -11.29
N LYS A 70 -49.84 15.40 -10.68
CA LYS A 70 -50.90 14.71 -9.93
C LYS A 70 -51.95 14.11 -10.87
N SER A 71 -52.35 12.87 -10.60
CA SER A 71 -53.42 12.16 -11.30
C SER A 71 -54.74 12.24 -10.55
N LYS A 72 -55.84 11.98 -11.27
CA LYS A 72 -57.19 11.87 -10.70
C LYS A 72 -57.41 10.58 -9.89
N LYS A 73 -56.46 9.63 -9.93
CA LYS A 73 -56.55 8.32 -9.26
C LYS A 73 -55.61 8.21 -8.05
N ASN A 74 -55.53 9.24 -7.22
CA ASN A 74 -54.77 9.25 -5.96
C ASN A 74 -53.30 8.80 -6.09
N PHE A 75 -52.66 9.18 -7.20
CA PHE A 75 -51.23 9.01 -7.43
C PHE A 75 -50.64 10.26 -8.08
N CYS A 76 -49.34 10.46 -7.96
CA CYS A 76 -48.61 11.50 -8.68
C CYS A 76 -47.27 10.97 -9.21
N HIS A 77 -46.67 11.73 -10.13
CA HIS A 77 -45.28 11.58 -10.51
C HIS A 77 -44.52 12.81 -10.03
N ILE A 78 -43.38 12.60 -9.38
CA ILE A 78 -42.54 13.68 -8.85
C ILE A 78 -41.19 13.57 -9.55
N ARG A 79 -40.78 14.63 -10.25
CA ARG A 79 -39.47 14.74 -10.88
C ARG A 79 -38.54 15.54 -9.99
N PHE A 80 -37.39 14.97 -9.65
CA PHE A 80 -36.33 15.63 -8.88
C PHE A 80 -35.27 16.25 -9.80
N ALA A 81 -34.43 17.12 -9.25
CA ALA A 81 -33.32 17.74 -9.97
C ALA A 81 -32.25 16.69 -10.36
N GLU A 82 -31.97 15.77 -9.44
CA GLU A 82 -30.86 14.81 -9.56
C GLU A 82 -31.30 13.36 -9.36
N GLU A 83 -30.58 12.43 -9.99
CA GLU A 83 -30.90 10.99 -10.00
C GLU A 83 -30.86 10.37 -8.59
N TYR A 84 -29.91 10.77 -7.74
CA TYR A 84 -29.75 10.20 -6.40
C TYR A 84 -30.87 10.59 -5.41
N MET A 85 -31.65 11.64 -5.70
CA MET A 85 -32.78 12.08 -4.87
C MET A 85 -33.94 11.08 -4.94
N VAL A 86 -34.06 10.35 -6.05
CA VAL A 86 -35.01 9.25 -6.25
C VAL A 86 -34.80 8.14 -5.22
N ASP A 87 -33.55 7.83 -4.88
CA ASP A 87 -33.23 6.81 -3.87
C ASP A 87 -33.81 7.16 -2.51
N LYS A 88 -33.72 8.43 -2.10
CA LYS A 88 -34.29 8.92 -0.84
C LYS A 88 -35.81 8.83 -0.82
N ALA A 89 -36.46 9.21 -1.92
CA ALA A 89 -37.91 9.15 -2.04
C ALA A 89 -38.46 7.71 -1.98
N LEU A 90 -37.72 6.72 -2.47
CA LEU A 90 -38.12 5.30 -2.41
C LEU A 90 -38.24 4.77 -0.99
N TYR A 91 -37.47 5.29 -0.03
CA TYR A 91 -37.59 4.89 1.38
C TYR A 91 -38.95 5.25 1.99
N LEU A 92 -39.66 6.24 1.44
CA LEU A 92 -41.02 6.59 1.89
C LEU A 92 -42.07 5.57 1.44
N SER A 93 -41.71 4.60 0.59
CA SER A 93 -42.61 3.52 0.18
C SER A 93 -42.99 2.66 1.39
N GLY A 94 -44.30 2.50 1.62
CA GLY A 94 -44.87 1.72 2.73
C GLY A 94 -45.27 2.53 3.96
N TYR A 95 -44.88 3.81 4.05
CA TYR A 95 -45.27 4.71 5.14
C TYR A 95 -46.76 5.08 5.06
N ARG A 96 -47.38 5.30 6.22
CA ARG A 96 -48.77 5.79 6.29
C ARG A 96 -48.78 7.29 6.51
N ILE A 97 -49.54 7.99 5.68
CA ILE A 97 -49.77 9.42 5.78
C ILE A 97 -51.19 9.68 6.31
N ARG A 98 -51.33 10.66 7.22
CA ARG A 98 -52.61 11.12 7.77
C ARG A 98 -52.65 12.65 7.69
N LEU A 99 -53.76 13.21 7.21
CA LEU A 99 -53.96 14.64 7.11
C LEU A 99 -54.57 15.18 8.42
N GLY A 100 -53.79 15.98 9.17
CA GLY A 100 -54.20 16.55 10.45
C GLY A 100 -54.57 15.48 11.50
N SER A 101 -55.53 15.79 12.37
CA SER A 101 -56.04 14.88 13.41
C SER A 101 -57.25 14.04 12.96
N SER A 102 -57.62 14.09 11.68
CA SER A 102 -58.76 13.35 11.14
C SER A 102 -58.50 11.84 11.14
N THR A 103 -59.51 11.06 11.51
CA THR A 103 -59.51 9.59 11.45
C THR A 103 -60.30 9.05 10.26
N ASP A 104 -60.81 9.93 9.38
CA ASP A 104 -61.53 9.54 8.18
C ASP A 104 -60.60 8.79 7.21
N LYS A 105 -61.13 7.76 6.56
CA LYS A 105 -60.41 6.97 5.55
C LYS A 105 -59.94 7.84 4.38
N LYS A 106 -60.66 8.92 4.06
CA LYS A 106 -60.32 9.86 2.97
C LYS A 106 -59.08 10.72 3.27
N ASP A 107 -58.76 10.87 4.55
CA ASP A 107 -57.63 11.66 5.06
C ASP A 107 -56.41 10.78 5.40
N THR A 108 -56.48 9.48 5.11
CA THR A 108 -55.37 8.54 5.36
C THR A 108 -54.98 7.81 4.09
N GLY A 109 -53.68 7.62 3.88
CA GLY A 109 -53.11 6.91 2.74
C GLY A 109 -51.94 6.02 3.15
N ARG A 110 -51.61 5.02 2.35
CA ARG A 110 -50.37 4.25 2.48
C ARG A 110 -49.55 4.49 1.22
N LEU A 111 -48.45 5.21 1.37
CA LEU A 111 -47.60 5.60 0.25
C LEU A 111 -46.99 4.36 -0.40
N HIS A 112 -46.98 4.35 -1.72
CA HIS A 112 -46.20 3.41 -2.51
C HIS A 112 -45.35 4.23 -3.48
N VAL A 113 -44.05 4.28 -3.20
CA VAL A 113 -43.09 4.98 -4.06
C VAL A 113 -42.32 3.94 -4.87
N ASP A 114 -42.24 4.16 -6.18
CA ASP A 114 -41.52 3.30 -7.12
C ASP A 114 -40.89 4.13 -8.25
N PHE A 115 -40.00 3.55 -9.05
CA PHE A 115 -39.42 4.24 -10.21
C PHE A 115 -40.49 4.57 -11.26
N ALA A 116 -40.41 5.75 -11.85
CA ALA A 116 -41.24 6.13 -12.98
C ALA A 116 -40.43 6.20 -14.26
N GLN A 117 -40.99 5.66 -15.34
CA GLN A 117 -40.43 5.82 -16.67
C GLN A 117 -40.89 7.15 -17.25
N ALA A 118 -40.06 8.19 -17.14
CA ALA A 118 -40.30 9.49 -17.74
C ALA A 118 -39.53 9.64 -19.06
N ARG A 119 -40.20 10.14 -20.09
CA ARG A 119 -39.60 10.39 -21.41
C ARG A 119 -38.49 11.44 -21.35
N ASP A 120 -38.69 12.48 -20.54
CA ASP A 120 -37.75 13.60 -20.40
C ASP A 120 -36.43 13.13 -19.77
N ASP A 121 -36.51 12.25 -18.76
CA ASP A 121 -35.36 11.65 -18.08
C ASP A 121 -34.52 10.78 -19.03
N LEU A 122 -35.18 9.93 -19.84
CA LEU A 122 -34.50 9.11 -20.84
C LEU A 122 -33.80 9.98 -21.90
N TYR A 123 -34.46 11.04 -22.37
CA TYR A 123 -33.89 11.94 -23.38
C TYR A 123 -32.65 12.69 -22.87
N GLU A 124 -32.68 13.18 -21.63
CA GLU A 124 -31.52 13.82 -20.99
C GLU A 124 -30.34 12.84 -20.88
N TRP A 125 -30.61 11.61 -20.46
CA TRP A 125 -29.59 10.57 -20.34
C TRP A 125 -28.96 10.24 -21.70
N GLU A 126 -29.76 10.03 -22.75
CA GLU A 126 -29.25 9.77 -24.10
C GLU A 126 -28.39 10.92 -24.63
N CYS A 127 -28.80 12.16 -24.39
CA CYS A 127 -28.00 13.33 -24.78
C CYS A 127 -26.63 13.34 -24.07
N LYS A 128 -26.62 13.06 -22.76
CA LYS A 128 -25.38 12.94 -21.96
C LYS A 128 -24.48 11.82 -22.48
N GLN A 129 -25.03 10.65 -22.82
CA GLN A 129 -24.26 9.54 -23.41
C GLN A 129 -23.63 9.91 -24.76
N ARG A 130 -24.37 10.61 -25.65
CA ARG A 130 -23.81 11.08 -26.93
C ARG A 130 -22.70 12.11 -26.75
N MET A 131 -22.77 12.94 -25.69
CA MET A 131 -21.72 13.90 -25.36
C MET A 131 -20.44 13.20 -24.92
N LEU A 132 -20.53 12.29 -23.94
CA LEU A 132 -19.39 11.50 -23.45
C LEU A 132 -18.73 10.69 -24.57
N ALA A 133 -19.52 10.11 -25.48
CA ALA A 133 -18.99 9.37 -26.63
C ALA A 133 -18.19 10.26 -27.61
N ARG A 134 -18.55 11.54 -27.76
CA ARG A 134 -17.79 12.49 -28.59
C ARG A 134 -16.49 12.89 -27.91
N GLU A 135 -16.54 13.16 -26.62
CA GLU A 135 -15.37 13.51 -25.82
C GLU A 135 -14.35 12.37 -25.78
N GLU A 136 -14.80 11.13 -25.59
CA GLU A 136 -13.94 9.93 -25.63
C GLU A 136 -13.24 9.79 -27.00
N ARG A 137 -13.95 10.00 -28.11
CA ARG A 137 -13.35 10.01 -29.45
C ARG A 137 -12.36 11.16 -29.66
N HIS A 138 -12.58 12.30 -29.02
CA HIS A 138 -11.63 13.41 -29.08
C HIS A 138 -10.38 13.09 -28.26
N ARG A 139 -10.55 12.57 -27.04
CA ARG A 139 -9.45 12.14 -26.16
C ARG A 139 -8.57 11.08 -26.83
N ARG A 140 -9.17 10.06 -27.45
CA ARG A 140 -8.44 9.04 -28.21
C ARG A 140 -7.66 9.61 -29.39
N ARG A 141 -8.24 10.55 -30.14
CA ARG A 141 -7.53 11.21 -31.25
C ARG A 141 -6.34 12.04 -30.76
N MET A 142 -6.51 12.80 -29.67
CA MET A 142 -5.41 13.56 -29.07
C MET A 142 -4.29 12.65 -28.57
N GLU A 143 -4.63 11.49 -27.99
CA GLU A 143 -3.65 10.51 -27.51
C GLU A 143 -2.92 9.80 -28.65
N GLU A 144 -3.63 9.43 -29.72
CA GLU A 144 -3.07 8.89 -30.96
C GLU A 144 -2.15 9.91 -31.66
N GLU A 145 -2.56 11.18 -31.69
CA GLU A 145 -1.75 12.28 -32.23
C GLU A 145 -0.49 12.54 -31.39
N ARG A 146 -0.56 12.40 -30.06
CA ARG A 146 0.60 12.48 -29.16
C ARG A 146 1.61 11.35 -29.40
N LEU A 147 1.14 10.17 -29.80
CA LEU A 147 1.98 9.00 -30.08
C LEU A 147 2.57 9.02 -31.51
N ARG A 148 2.08 9.91 -32.38
CA ARG A 148 2.62 10.06 -33.72
C ARG A 148 4.01 10.70 -33.64
N PRO A 149 5.05 10.12 -34.25
CA PRO A 149 6.35 10.78 -34.36
C PRO A 149 6.16 12.14 -35.06
N PRO A 150 6.81 13.23 -34.57
CA PRO A 150 6.77 14.50 -35.26
C PRO A 150 7.24 14.32 -36.70
N SER A 151 6.58 15.01 -37.64
CA SER A 151 6.99 14.98 -39.04
C SER A 151 8.47 15.37 -39.13
N PRO A 152 9.30 14.62 -39.89
CA PRO A 152 10.73 14.92 -39.97
C PRO A 152 10.91 16.39 -40.36
N PRO A 153 11.77 17.15 -39.65
CA PRO A 153 11.98 18.55 -39.96
C PRO A 153 12.43 18.72 -41.42
N PRO A 154 12.08 19.84 -42.08
CA PRO A 154 12.49 20.12 -43.44
C PRO A 154 14.00 19.97 -43.56
N VAL A 155 14.46 19.05 -44.38
CA VAL A 155 15.89 18.79 -44.50
C VAL A 155 16.52 19.93 -45.29
N VAL A 156 17.38 20.69 -44.62
CA VAL A 156 18.22 21.74 -45.21
C VAL A 156 19.04 21.14 -46.36
N HIS A 157 19.00 21.75 -47.54
CA HIS A 157 19.79 21.31 -48.68
C HIS A 157 21.23 21.80 -48.57
N TYR A 158 22.18 21.02 -49.09
CA TYR A 158 23.58 21.44 -49.09
C TYR A 158 23.77 22.66 -49.99
N SER A 159 24.43 23.68 -49.45
CA SER A 159 25.00 24.81 -50.18
C SER A 159 26.26 25.27 -49.44
N ASP A 160 27.15 26.00 -50.11
CA ASP A 160 28.38 26.49 -49.46
C ASP A 160 28.08 27.46 -48.29
N HIS A 161 26.97 28.21 -48.38
CA HIS A 161 26.50 29.07 -47.30
C HIS A 161 26.03 28.27 -46.08
N GLU A 162 25.13 27.31 -46.28
CA GLU A 162 24.64 26.44 -45.22
C GLU A 162 25.79 25.61 -44.62
N CYS A 163 26.74 25.16 -45.44
CA CYS A 163 27.92 24.45 -44.99
C CYS A 163 28.75 25.27 -44.00
N SER A 164 28.90 26.58 -44.25
CA SER A 164 29.62 27.48 -43.35
C SER A 164 28.88 27.65 -42.02
N ILE A 165 27.55 27.76 -42.07
CA ILE A 165 26.71 27.87 -40.87
C ILE A 165 26.80 26.60 -40.03
N VAL A 166 26.67 25.43 -40.66
CA VAL A 166 26.77 24.13 -39.97
C VAL A 166 28.17 23.94 -39.39
N ALA A 167 29.23 24.33 -40.10
CA ALA A 167 30.60 24.25 -39.60
C ALA A 167 30.83 25.11 -38.34
N GLU A 168 30.23 26.29 -38.26
CA GLU A 168 30.28 27.11 -37.05
C GLU A 168 29.42 26.53 -35.92
N LYS A 169 28.21 26.06 -36.22
CA LYS A 169 27.35 25.40 -35.21
C LYS A 169 28.00 24.13 -34.64
N LEU A 170 28.79 23.40 -35.43
CA LEU A 170 29.55 22.22 -34.99
C LEU A 170 30.67 22.52 -33.99
N LYS A 171 30.99 23.79 -33.75
CA LYS A 171 31.96 24.21 -32.71
C LYS A 171 31.26 24.64 -31.40
N ASP A 172 29.93 24.82 -31.43
CA ASP A 172 29.12 25.29 -30.31
C ASP A 172 28.38 24.09 -29.68
N ASP A 173 28.73 23.77 -28.43
CA ASP A 173 28.16 22.64 -27.68
C ASP A 173 26.62 22.70 -27.59
N SER A 174 26.06 23.89 -27.47
CA SER A 174 24.61 24.08 -27.34
C SER A 174 23.85 23.78 -28.62
N LYS A 175 24.52 23.87 -29.78
CA LYS A 175 23.94 23.67 -31.13
C LYS A 175 24.46 22.42 -31.82
N PHE A 176 25.37 21.70 -31.17
CA PHE A 176 26.05 20.55 -31.73
C PHE A 176 25.08 19.47 -32.23
N SER A 177 24.05 19.15 -31.45
CA SER A 177 23.07 18.10 -31.80
C SER A 177 22.31 18.40 -33.10
N GLU A 178 21.89 19.64 -33.31
CA GLU A 178 21.20 20.08 -34.53
C GLU A 178 22.14 20.06 -35.74
N ALA A 179 23.37 20.56 -35.54
CA ALA A 179 24.37 20.66 -36.57
C ALA A 179 24.87 19.29 -37.05
N VAL A 180 25.09 18.35 -36.12
CA VAL A 180 25.46 16.96 -36.44
C VAL A 180 24.33 16.26 -37.18
N GLN A 181 23.06 16.45 -36.80
CA GLN A 181 21.94 15.85 -37.52
C GLN A 181 21.88 16.33 -38.98
N THR A 182 22.15 17.62 -39.21
CA THR A 182 22.23 18.20 -40.56
C THR A 182 23.41 17.61 -41.34
N LEU A 183 24.59 17.53 -40.73
CA LEU A 183 25.79 16.92 -41.33
C LEU A 183 25.57 15.44 -41.71
N LEU A 184 24.97 14.65 -40.81
CA LEU A 184 24.61 13.25 -41.07
C LEU A 184 23.69 13.14 -42.29
N THR A 185 22.64 13.96 -42.33
CA THR A 185 21.66 13.93 -43.41
C THR A 185 22.29 14.28 -44.76
N TRP A 186 23.22 15.24 -44.80
CA TRP A 186 23.97 15.56 -46.03
C TRP A 186 24.89 14.42 -46.48
N ILE A 187 25.56 13.75 -45.54
CA ILE A 187 26.42 12.60 -45.85
C ILE A 187 25.59 11.43 -46.41
N GLU A 188 24.47 11.09 -45.75
CA GLU A 188 23.57 10.02 -46.17
C GLU A 188 22.93 10.26 -47.55
N ARG A 189 22.68 11.53 -47.89
CA ARG A 189 22.16 11.95 -49.20
C ARG A 189 23.21 11.96 -50.31
N GLY A 190 24.48 11.74 -49.98
CA GLY A 190 25.57 11.71 -50.96
C GLY A 190 26.04 13.10 -51.41
N GLU A 191 25.85 14.14 -50.60
CA GLU A 191 26.34 15.50 -50.88
C GLU A 191 27.89 15.59 -50.83
N VAL A 192 28.54 14.56 -50.28
CA VAL A 192 30.00 14.41 -50.26
C VAL A 192 30.49 13.98 -51.64
N ASN A 193 31.13 14.90 -52.35
CA ASN A 193 31.72 14.64 -53.66
C ASN A 193 33.12 15.28 -53.74
N ARG A 194 33.83 15.09 -54.85
CA ARG A 194 35.20 15.62 -55.02
C ARG A 194 35.33 17.14 -54.80
N ARG A 195 34.26 17.91 -55.01
CA ARG A 195 34.26 19.38 -54.81
C ARG A 195 33.99 19.76 -53.36
N SER A 196 33.12 19.03 -52.65
CA SER A 196 32.71 19.33 -51.27
C SER A 196 33.51 18.58 -50.20
N ALA A 197 34.31 17.56 -50.58
CA ALA A 197 34.99 16.65 -49.66
C ALA A 197 35.82 17.36 -48.57
N ASN A 198 36.53 18.44 -48.91
CA ASN A 198 37.33 19.17 -47.92
C ASN A 198 36.45 19.84 -46.86
N ASN A 199 35.31 20.42 -47.25
CA ASN A 199 34.38 21.06 -46.32
C ASN A 199 33.78 20.03 -45.35
N PHE A 200 33.33 18.89 -45.88
CA PHE A 200 32.83 17.77 -45.06
C PHE A 200 33.90 17.20 -44.14
N TYR A 201 35.13 17.05 -44.62
CA TYR A 201 36.24 16.60 -43.78
C TYR A 201 36.49 17.56 -42.61
N SER A 202 36.50 18.87 -42.84
CA SER A 202 36.63 19.86 -41.76
C SER A 202 35.45 19.84 -40.77
N MET A 203 34.22 19.63 -41.24
CA MET A 203 33.05 19.44 -40.37
C MET A 203 33.16 18.15 -39.53
N ILE A 204 33.61 17.04 -40.12
CA ILE A 204 33.87 15.78 -39.41
C ILE A 204 34.99 15.95 -38.38
N GLN A 205 36.06 16.69 -38.70
CA GLN A 205 37.11 17.02 -37.73
C GLN A 205 36.57 17.81 -36.54
N SER A 206 35.69 18.79 -36.81
CA SER A 206 35.02 19.57 -35.76
C SER A 206 34.16 18.65 -34.88
N ALA A 207 33.36 17.77 -35.48
CA ALA A 207 32.57 16.78 -34.74
C ALA A 207 33.43 15.81 -33.90
N ASN A 208 34.57 15.37 -34.42
CA ASN A 208 35.49 14.48 -33.68
C ASN A 208 36.16 15.18 -32.49
N SER A 209 36.27 16.51 -32.50
CA SER A 209 36.76 17.27 -31.34
C SER A 209 35.84 17.10 -30.12
N HIS A 210 34.52 17.03 -30.34
CA HIS A 210 33.54 16.81 -29.27
C HIS A 210 33.70 15.43 -28.61
N VAL A 211 34.11 14.40 -29.34
CA VAL A 211 34.36 13.07 -28.75
C VAL A 211 35.45 13.13 -27.69
N ARG A 212 36.59 13.77 -28.00
CA ARG A 212 37.68 13.94 -27.02
C ARG A 212 37.24 14.76 -25.81
N ARG A 213 36.49 15.85 -26.04
CA ARG A 213 35.92 16.68 -24.98
C ARG A 213 35.00 15.87 -24.06
N LEU A 214 34.04 15.14 -24.63
CA LEU A 214 33.08 14.31 -23.88
C LEU A 214 33.75 13.22 -23.05
N VAL A 215 34.81 12.59 -23.57
CA VAL A 215 35.60 11.60 -22.80
C VAL A 215 36.28 12.25 -21.60
N ASN A 216 36.84 13.45 -21.77
CA ASN A 216 37.49 14.17 -20.68
C ASN A 216 36.47 14.69 -19.65
N GLU A 217 35.32 15.20 -20.09
CA GLU A 217 34.22 15.63 -19.21
C GLU A 217 33.66 14.46 -18.40
N LYS A 218 33.46 13.30 -19.04
CA LYS A 218 33.08 12.08 -18.34
C LYS A 218 34.10 11.73 -17.25
N ALA A 219 35.39 11.72 -17.58
CA ALA A 219 36.44 11.42 -16.61
C ALA A 219 36.50 12.45 -15.46
N ALA A 220 36.25 13.72 -15.75
CA ALA A 220 36.17 14.77 -14.74
C ALA A 220 34.99 14.54 -13.78
N HIS A 221 33.79 14.26 -14.32
CA HIS A 221 32.62 13.95 -13.49
C HIS A 221 32.78 12.67 -12.66
N GLU A 222 33.42 11.64 -13.21
CA GLU A 222 33.77 10.43 -12.44
C GLU A 222 34.72 10.76 -11.28
N LYS A 223 35.72 11.60 -11.51
CA LYS A 223 36.65 12.05 -10.47
C LYS A 223 35.94 12.89 -9.39
N ASP A 224 35.13 13.87 -9.79
CA ASP A 224 34.39 14.73 -8.87
C ASP A 224 33.43 13.92 -7.99
N MET A 225 32.77 12.90 -8.57
CA MET A 225 31.93 11.97 -7.82
C MET A 225 32.73 11.21 -6.75
N GLU A 226 33.90 10.69 -7.10
CA GLU A 226 34.72 9.93 -6.16
C GLU A 226 35.27 10.82 -5.02
N GLU A 227 35.69 12.05 -5.35
CA GLU A 227 36.09 13.04 -4.35
C GLU A 227 34.94 13.42 -3.41
N ALA A 228 33.72 13.55 -3.92
CA ALA A 228 32.53 13.84 -3.10
C ALA A 228 32.20 12.67 -2.15
N LYS A 229 32.27 11.42 -2.63
CA LYS A 229 32.09 10.22 -1.80
C LYS A 229 33.11 10.16 -0.67
N GLU A 230 34.37 10.45 -0.98
CA GLU A 230 35.44 10.39 0.02
C GLU A 230 35.27 11.48 1.08
N LYS A 231 34.92 12.71 0.68
CA LYS A 231 34.58 13.79 1.63
C LYS A 231 33.43 13.42 2.56
N PHE A 232 32.38 12.79 2.01
CA PHE A 232 31.24 12.33 2.81
C PHE A 232 31.65 11.27 3.82
N LYS A 233 32.40 10.24 3.39
CA LYS A 233 32.94 9.19 4.27
C LYS A 233 33.79 9.78 5.40
N GLN A 234 34.66 10.74 5.08
CA GLN A 234 35.51 11.40 6.07
C GLN A 234 34.71 12.21 7.10
N ALA A 235 33.75 13.01 6.64
CA ALA A 235 32.88 13.77 7.54
C ALA A 235 32.14 12.87 8.53
N LEU A 236 31.63 11.74 8.03
CA LEU A 236 30.85 10.81 8.81
C LEU A 236 31.70 9.95 9.76
N SER A 237 32.90 9.53 9.32
CA SER A 237 33.91 8.94 10.20
C SER A 237 34.25 9.89 11.37
N GLY A 238 34.38 11.19 11.10
CA GLY A 238 34.57 12.20 12.13
C GLY A 238 33.44 12.24 13.17
N ILE A 239 32.18 12.10 12.73
CA ILE A 239 31.02 12.05 13.63
C ILE A 239 31.05 10.79 14.50
N LEU A 240 31.35 9.62 13.91
CA LEU A 240 31.44 8.36 14.65
C LEU A 240 32.52 8.40 15.73
N ILE A 241 33.70 8.93 15.41
CA ILE A 241 34.79 9.10 16.37
C ILE A 241 34.35 10.00 17.55
N GLN A 242 33.58 11.07 17.28
CA GLN A 242 33.05 11.92 18.36
C GLN A 242 32.08 11.16 19.26
N PHE A 243 31.19 10.34 18.70
CA PHE A 243 30.30 9.48 19.49
C PHE A 243 31.10 8.49 20.35
N GLU A 244 32.12 7.83 19.79
CA GLU A 244 33.00 6.92 20.53
C GLU A 244 33.70 7.62 21.70
N GLN A 245 34.21 8.84 21.48
CA GLN A 245 34.83 9.65 22.53
C GLN A 245 33.84 9.98 23.65
N ILE A 246 32.60 10.37 23.31
CA ILE A 246 31.55 10.65 24.30
C ILE A 246 31.21 9.39 25.11
N VAL A 247 31.05 8.24 24.44
CA VAL A 247 30.81 6.95 25.09
C VAL A 247 31.97 6.59 26.02
N ALA A 248 33.23 6.83 25.62
CA ALA A 248 34.40 6.59 26.45
C ALA A 248 34.44 7.46 27.72
N VAL A 249 33.94 8.70 27.66
CA VAL A 249 33.76 9.56 28.84
C VAL A 249 32.76 8.94 29.81
N TYR A 250 31.60 8.47 29.33
CA TYR A 250 30.60 7.84 30.19
C TYR A 250 31.10 6.54 30.84
N HIS A 251 31.82 5.71 30.08
CA HIS A 251 32.49 4.53 30.62
C HIS A 251 33.49 4.90 31.72
N SER A 252 34.29 5.94 31.50
CA SER A 252 35.27 6.41 32.48
C SER A 252 34.61 6.98 33.74
N ALA A 253 33.51 7.73 33.59
CA ALA A 253 32.71 8.24 34.70
C ALA A 253 32.03 7.12 35.52
N SER A 254 31.75 5.97 34.88
CA SER A 254 31.15 4.80 35.52
C SER A 254 32.16 3.93 36.28
N LYS A 255 33.47 4.23 36.21
CA LYS A 255 34.50 3.54 37.00
C LYS A 255 34.43 3.96 38.46
N GLN A 256 34.60 3.01 39.38
CA GLN A 256 34.42 3.20 40.83
C GLN A 256 35.08 4.47 41.39
N LYS A 257 36.32 4.77 40.97
CA LYS A 257 37.08 5.96 41.40
C LYS A 257 36.33 7.28 41.15
N ALA A 258 35.62 7.42 40.03
CA ALA A 258 34.79 8.59 39.72
C ALA A 258 33.35 8.40 40.23
N TRP A 259 32.82 7.19 40.07
CA TRP A 259 31.45 6.81 40.37
C TRP A 259 31.03 7.13 41.80
N ASP A 260 31.90 6.86 42.77
CA ASP A 260 31.58 7.05 44.20
C ASP A 260 31.39 8.51 44.60
N HIS A 261 31.93 9.45 43.81
CA HIS A 261 31.78 10.88 44.03
C HIS A 261 30.47 11.44 43.47
N PHE A 262 29.80 10.73 42.56
CA PHE A 262 28.52 11.17 41.99
C PHE A 262 27.35 10.83 42.91
N THR A 263 26.35 11.71 42.95
CA THR A 263 25.08 11.46 43.63
C THR A 263 24.27 10.36 42.94
N LYS A 264 23.33 9.75 43.66
CA LYS A 264 22.44 8.72 43.10
C LYS A 264 21.66 9.19 41.85
N ALA A 265 21.23 10.45 41.83
CA ALA A 265 20.54 11.03 40.67
C ALA A 265 21.48 11.21 39.47
N GLN A 266 22.71 11.72 39.70
CA GLN A 266 23.71 11.87 38.64
C GLN A 266 24.12 10.53 38.03
N ARG A 267 24.35 9.50 38.86
CA ARG A 267 24.64 8.13 38.42
C ARG A 267 23.56 7.58 37.49
N LYS A 268 22.28 7.76 37.86
CA LYS A 268 21.15 7.36 37.03
C LYS A 268 21.18 8.06 35.67
N ASN A 269 21.41 9.37 35.64
CA ASN A 269 21.48 10.13 34.38
C ASN A 269 22.66 9.68 33.51
N ILE A 270 23.86 9.51 34.08
CA ILE A 270 25.05 9.05 33.35
C ILE A 270 24.80 7.67 32.73
N SER A 271 24.21 6.74 33.46
CA SER A 271 23.88 5.41 32.94
C SER A 271 22.88 5.47 31.78
N VAL A 272 21.86 6.32 31.87
CA VAL A 272 20.88 6.53 30.79
C VAL A 272 21.55 7.14 29.56
N TRP A 273 22.37 8.18 29.73
CA TRP A 273 23.08 8.81 28.62
C TRP A 273 24.08 7.86 27.95
N CYS A 274 24.79 7.04 28.73
CA CYS A 274 25.71 6.02 28.21
C CYS A 274 24.98 5.04 27.30
N LYS A 275 23.88 4.45 27.81
CA LYS A 275 23.09 3.49 27.05
C LYS A 275 22.48 4.10 25.79
N GLN A 276 21.99 5.34 25.88
CA GLN A 276 21.44 6.05 24.72
C GLN A 276 22.52 6.32 23.66
N ALA A 277 23.71 6.77 24.07
CA ALA A 277 24.80 7.07 23.15
C ALA A 277 25.34 5.81 22.46
N GLU A 278 25.44 4.69 23.17
CA GLU A 278 25.84 3.39 22.61
C GLU A 278 24.84 2.89 21.55
N VAL A 279 23.54 2.93 21.86
CA VAL A 279 22.49 2.52 20.91
C VAL A 279 22.51 3.42 19.67
N THR A 280 22.64 4.73 19.85
CA THR A 280 22.74 5.66 18.73
C THR A 280 23.99 5.41 17.88
N LEU A 281 25.16 5.16 18.50
CA LEU A 281 26.40 4.86 17.78
C LEU A 281 26.27 3.58 16.92
N VAL A 282 25.74 2.50 17.50
CA VAL A 282 25.53 1.23 16.79
C VAL A 282 24.57 1.42 15.62
N SER A 283 23.43 2.07 15.85
CA SER A 283 22.43 2.33 14.81
C SER A 283 23.00 3.17 13.65
N GLN A 284 23.81 4.19 13.93
CA GLN A 284 24.43 5.01 12.89
C GLN A 284 25.49 4.23 12.10
N ALA A 285 26.26 3.36 12.76
CA ALA A 285 27.24 2.51 12.09
C ALA A 285 26.58 1.44 11.20
N GLU A 286 25.45 0.89 11.63
CA GLU A 286 24.65 -0.07 10.84
C GLU A 286 24.00 0.60 9.62
N ALA A 287 23.36 1.75 9.81
CA ALA A 287 22.77 2.51 8.70
C ALA A 287 23.81 2.86 7.62
N LEU A 288 25.03 3.20 8.05
CA LEU A 288 26.17 3.44 7.17
C LEU A 288 26.59 2.22 6.36
N LYS A 289 26.62 1.05 7.01
CA LYS A 289 26.96 -0.20 6.36
C LYS A 289 25.91 -0.55 5.32
N GLU A 290 24.63 -0.40 5.65
CA GLU A 290 23.51 -0.63 4.73
C GLU A 290 23.55 0.34 3.53
N GLU A 291 23.84 1.62 3.75
CA GLU A 291 23.98 2.60 2.68
C GLU A 291 25.17 2.26 1.75
N ASN A 292 26.30 1.80 2.33
CA ASN A 292 27.47 1.38 1.56
C ASN A 292 27.17 0.13 0.70
N ASP A 293 26.50 -0.87 1.29
CA ASP A 293 26.09 -2.09 0.59
C ASP A 293 25.08 -1.76 -0.53
N SER A 294 24.10 -0.89 -0.26
CA SER A 294 23.16 -0.39 -1.27
C SER A 294 23.87 0.31 -2.43
N LEU A 295 24.80 1.23 -2.14
CA LEU A 295 25.57 1.93 -3.16
C LEU A 295 26.42 0.97 -4.00
N ARG A 296 27.01 -0.05 -3.38
CA ARG A 296 27.76 -1.09 -4.09
C ARG A 296 26.86 -1.85 -5.06
N TRP A 297 25.66 -2.25 -4.63
CA TRP A 297 24.71 -2.96 -5.48
C TRP A 297 24.20 -2.07 -6.63
N GLN A 298 23.97 -0.78 -6.37
CA GLN A 298 23.62 0.18 -7.42
C GLN A 298 24.75 0.34 -8.45
N LEU A 299 26.01 0.42 -8.00
CA LEU A 299 27.16 0.48 -8.91
C LEU A 299 27.27 -0.78 -9.78
N ASP A 300 27.05 -1.96 -9.20
CA ASP A 300 27.04 -3.21 -9.96
C ASP A 300 25.89 -3.25 -10.97
N ALA A 301 24.70 -2.73 -10.61
CA ALA A 301 23.58 -2.62 -11.53
C ALA A 301 23.88 -1.67 -12.70
N TYR A 302 24.39 -0.47 -12.43
CA TYR A 302 24.77 0.47 -13.49
C TYR A 302 25.91 -0.06 -14.36
N ARG A 303 26.89 -0.75 -13.77
CA ARG A 303 27.95 -1.41 -14.53
C ARG A 303 27.38 -2.45 -15.49
N ASN A 304 26.46 -3.28 -15.01
CA ASN A 304 25.78 -4.29 -15.84
C ASN A 304 24.94 -3.64 -16.95
N GLU A 305 24.24 -2.54 -16.65
CA GLU A 305 23.46 -1.79 -17.64
C GLU A 305 24.36 -1.16 -18.72
N VAL A 306 25.49 -0.58 -18.33
CA VAL A 306 26.50 -0.07 -19.27
C VAL A 306 27.09 -1.18 -20.13
N GLU A 307 27.37 -2.35 -19.55
CA GLU A 307 27.82 -3.52 -20.30
C GLU A 307 26.76 -4.03 -21.29
N LEU A 308 25.48 -4.01 -20.89
CA LEU A 308 24.35 -4.36 -21.74
C LEU A 308 24.20 -3.37 -22.91
N LEU A 309 24.21 -2.07 -22.64
CA LEU A 309 24.11 -1.02 -23.66
C LEU A 309 25.27 -1.08 -24.67
N LYS A 310 26.50 -1.38 -24.21
CA LYS A 310 27.64 -1.65 -25.09
C LYS A 310 27.39 -2.87 -25.98
N GLN A 311 26.78 -3.92 -25.43
CA GLN A 311 26.47 -5.13 -26.17
C GLN A 311 25.34 -4.90 -27.20
N GLU A 312 24.34 -4.08 -26.89
CA GLU A 312 23.24 -3.72 -27.79
C GLU A 312 23.73 -2.82 -28.94
N GLN A 313 24.56 -1.81 -28.66
CA GLN A 313 25.17 -0.99 -29.71
C GLN A 313 26.09 -1.81 -30.64
N GLY A 314 26.77 -2.83 -30.12
CA GLY A 314 27.54 -3.76 -30.96
C GLY A 314 26.69 -4.72 -31.81
N LYS A 315 25.42 -4.94 -31.43
CA LYS A 315 24.49 -5.87 -32.10
C LYS A 315 23.60 -5.22 -33.14
N ALA A 316 23.41 -3.89 -33.11
CA ALA A 316 22.59 -3.14 -34.08
C ALA A 316 23.09 -3.22 -35.54
N HIS A 317 24.25 -3.85 -35.81
CA HIS A 317 24.80 -4.00 -37.15
C HIS A 317 24.93 -5.46 -37.65
N ARG A 318 24.43 -6.46 -36.90
CA ARG A 318 24.47 -7.88 -37.33
C ARG A 318 23.21 -8.62 -36.90
N GLU A 319 22.17 -8.57 -37.73
CA GLU A 319 20.93 -9.31 -37.50
C GLU A 319 21.06 -10.82 -37.75
N ASP A 320 22.04 -11.29 -38.54
CA ASP A 320 22.23 -12.72 -38.86
C ASP A 320 23.63 -13.23 -38.46
N ASP A 321 23.87 -13.46 -37.16
CA ASP A 321 25.11 -14.10 -36.69
C ASP A 321 24.82 -15.53 -36.18
N PRO A 322 25.28 -16.61 -36.86
CA PRO A 322 25.03 -18.00 -36.46
C PRO A 322 25.56 -18.34 -35.06
N ASN A 323 26.50 -17.54 -34.55
CA ASN A 323 27.04 -17.67 -33.21
C ASN A 323 26.00 -17.36 -32.11
N LYS A 324 25.03 -16.46 -32.38
CA LYS A 324 23.94 -16.14 -31.44
C LYS A 324 23.01 -17.33 -31.24
N GLU A 325 22.71 -18.09 -32.29
CA GLU A 325 21.84 -19.27 -32.19
C GLU A 325 22.52 -20.42 -31.45
N GLN A 326 23.83 -20.61 -31.65
CA GLN A 326 24.62 -21.55 -30.84
C GLN A 326 24.66 -21.15 -29.36
N GLN A 327 24.85 -19.86 -29.08
CA GLN A 327 24.84 -19.34 -27.71
C GLN A 327 23.46 -19.49 -27.04
N LEU A 328 22.38 -19.32 -27.81
CA LEU A 328 21.00 -19.56 -27.35
C LEU A 328 20.75 -21.04 -27.03
N LYS A 329 21.25 -21.96 -27.87
CA LYS A 329 21.16 -23.41 -27.62
C LYS A 329 21.92 -23.82 -26.35
N LEU A 330 23.11 -23.26 -26.11
CA LEU A 330 23.88 -23.48 -24.88
C LEU A 330 23.15 -22.96 -23.64
N LEU A 331 22.60 -21.75 -23.69
CA LEU A 331 21.81 -21.17 -22.60
C LEU A 331 20.54 -21.98 -22.33
N GLN A 332 19.85 -22.43 -23.38
CA GLN A 332 18.67 -23.27 -23.27
C GLN A 332 19.00 -24.62 -22.64
N GLN A 333 20.13 -25.22 -22.99
CA GLN A 333 20.63 -26.47 -22.39
C GLN A 333 21.00 -26.28 -20.90
N ALA A 334 21.64 -25.17 -20.55
CA ALA A 334 21.96 -24.84 -19.17
C ALA A 334 20.69 -24.62 -18.32
N LEU A 335 19.71 -23.89 -18.86
CA LEU A 335 18.42 -23.66 -18.22
C LEU A 335 17.67 -24.97 -17.97
N GLN A 336 17.66 -25.87 -18.95
CA GLN A 336 17.02 -27.18 -18.84
C GLN A 336 17.71 -28.06 -17.79
N GLY A 337 19.05 -28.01 -17.69
CA GLY A 337 19.80 -28.69 -16.64
C GLY A 337 19.51 -28.13 -15.24
N MET A 338 19.43 -26.81 -15.11
CA MET A 338 19.08 -26.16 -13.84
C MET A 338 17.64 -26.48 -13.41
N GLN A 339 16.71 -26.53 -14.36
CA GLN A 339 15.33 -26.93 -14.11
C GLN A 339 15.24 -28.39 -13.61
N GLN A 340 16.01 -29.30 -14.18
CA GLN A 340 16.12 -30.68 -13.68
C GLN A 340 16.73 -30.75 -12.28
N HIS A 341 17.74 -29.92 -11.99
CA HIS A 341 18.34 -29.88 -10.65
C HIS A 341 17.34 -29.36 -9.61
N LEU A 342 16.59 -28.31 -9.91
CA LEU A 342 15.52 -27.79 -9.03
C LEU A 342 14.45 -28.85 -8.74
N LEU A 343 14.03 -29.61 -9.75
CA LEU A 343 13.09 -30.72 -9.55
C LEU A 343 13.65 -31.80 -8.62
N LYS A 344 14.93 -32.18 -8.78
CA LYS A 344 15.60 -33.13 -7.89
C LYS A 344 15.68 -32.62 -6.45
N VAL A 345 16.07 -31.36 -6.26
CA VAL A 345 16.13 -30.73 -4.93
C VAL A 345 14.75 -30.69 -4.28
N GLN A 346 13.70 -30.41 -5.06
CA GLN A 346 12.32 -30.42 -4.56
C GLN A 346 11.86 -31.82 -4.12
N GLU A 347 12.26 -32.88 -4.85
CA GLU A 347 11.96 -34.26 -4.48
C GLU A 347 12.73 -34.70 -3.22
N GLU A 348 14.00 -34.34 -3.10
CA GLU A 348 14.82 -34.57 -1.89
C GLU A 348 14.25 -33.83 -0.68
N TYR A 349 13.78 -32.59 -0.86
CA TYR A 349 13.12 -31.83 0.19
C TYR A 349 11.87 -32.55 0.72
N LYS A 350 11.00 -33.03 -0.18
CA LYS A 350 9.81 -33.82 0.21
C LYS A 350 10.16 -35.12 0.92
N ARG A 351 11.23 -35.81 0.51
CA ARG A 351 11.71 -37.01 1.21
C ARG A 351 12.18 -36.69 2.62
N LYS A 352 12.97 -35.62 2.79
CA LYS A 352 13.42 -35.17 4.11
C LYS A 352 12.27 -34.70 5.01
N GLU A 353 11.25 -34.09 4.44
CA GLU A 353 10.03 -33.70 5.17
C GLU A 353 9.29 -34.93 5.72
N ALA A 354 9.15 -35.99 4.92
CA ALA A 354 8.55 -37.26 5.36
C ALA A 354 9.39 -37.97 6.43
N GLU A 355 10.72 -37.97 6.30
CA GLU A 355 11.62 -38.51 7.33
C GLU A 355 11.51 -37.74 8.64
N LEU A 356 11.43 -36.40 8.57
CA LEU A 356 11.27 -35.56 9.75
C LEU A 356 9.96 -35.86 10.48
N GLU A 357 8.87 -36.08 9.75
CA GLU A 357 7.58 -36.43 10.35
C GLU A 357 7.63 -37.79 11.05
N LYS A 358 8.27 -38.78 10.43
CA LYS A 358 8.50 -40.09 11.06
C LYS A 358 9.34 -39.97 12.35
N ILE A 359 10.39 -39.13 12.34
CA ILE A 359 11.21 -38.88 13.53
C ILE A 359 10.39 -38.21 14.64
N LYS A 360 9.45 -37.31 14.31
CA LYS A 360 8.55 -36.72 15.32
C LYS A 360 7.63 -37.77 15.95
N ASP A 361 7.08 -38.67 15.15
CA ASP A 361 6.23 -39.76 15.64
C ASP A 361 7.02 -40.72 16.55
N ASP A 362 8.23 -41.11 16.14
CA ASP A 362 9.12 -41.94 16.94
C ASP A 362 9.49 -41.25 18.26
N LYS A 363 9.79 -39.93 18.21
CA LYS A 363 10.06 -39.12 19.40
C LYS A 363 8.87 -39.10 20.35
N LEU A 364 7.66 -38.90 19.84
CA LEU A 364 6.43 -38.90 20.65
C LEU A 364 6.19 -40.26 21.30
N GLN A 365 6.47 -41.34 20.58
CA GLN A 365 6.38 -42.70 21.12
C GLN A 365 7.36 -42.94 22.27
N VAL A 366 8.60 -42.47 22.13
CA VAL A 366 9.63 -42.56 23.17
C VAL A 366 9.27 -41.69 24.39
N GLU A 367 8.81 -40.46 24.19
CA GLU A 367 8.32 -39.61 25.30
C GLU A 367 7.19 -40.29 26.07
N LYS A 368 6.23 -40.91 25.37
CA LYS A 368 5.15 -41.67 25.99
C LYS A 368 5.66 -42.89 26.77
N MET A 369 6.65 -43.62 26.26
CA MET A 369 7.27 -44.73 26.99
C MET A 369 8.02 -44.24 28.25
N LEU A 370 8.68 -43.09 28.17
CA LEU A 370 9.38 -42.46 29.30
C LEU A 370 8.41 -42.02 30.40
N GLU A 371 7.25 -41.45 30.04
CA GLU A 371 6.18 -41.09 30.96
C GLU A 371 5.66 -42.33 31.71
N ASN A 372 5.38 -43.42 30.97
CA ASN A 372 4.94 -44.69 31.56
C ASN A 372 5.99 -45.33 32.50
N LEU A 373 7.28 -45.15 32.21
CA LEU A 373 8.36 -45.62 33.08
C LEU A 373 8.48 -44.75 34.33
N LYS A 374 8.33 -43.42 34.23
CA LYS A 374 8.26 -42.51 35.37
C LYS A 374 7.06 -42.78 36.28
N GLU A 375 5.90 -43.10 35.72
CA GLU A 375 4.72 -43.51 36.49
C GLU A 375 4.93 -44.84 37.22
N LYS A 376 5.63 -45.80 36.59
CA LYS A 376 6.03 -47.06 37.24
C LYS A 376 7.08 -46.85 38.34
N GLU A 377 7.99 -45.92 38.15
CA GLU A 377 9.00 -45.53 39.16
C GLU A 377 8.35 -44.79 40.35
N SER A 378 7.34 -43.94 40.09
CA SER A 378 6.52 -43.28 41.12
C SER A 378 5.70 -44.28 41.96
N CYS A 379 5.25 -45.39 41.38
CA CYS A 379 4.56 -46.45 42.12
C CYS A 379 5.52 -47.35 42.93
N ALA A 380 6.78 -47.50 42.50
CA ALA A 380 7.80 -48.29 43.19
C ALA A 380 8.50 -47.53 44.34
N SER A 381 8.46 -46.19 44.36
CA SER A 381 9.20 -45.33 45.31
C SER A 381 8.54 -45.13 46.69
N ARG A 382 7.52 -45.93 47.07
CA ARG A 382 6.86 -45.82 48.39
C ARG A 382 7.48 -46.66 49.52
N LEU A 383 8.68 -47.22 49.33
CA LEU A 383 9.43 -47.89 50.41
C LEU A 383 10.92 -47.49 50.42
N CYS A 384 11.37 -47.03 51.60
CA CYS A 384 12.76 -46.96 52.12
C CYS A 384 13.55 -45.63 52.09
N THR A 385 13.46 -44.90 53.22
CA THR A 385 14.52 -44.30 54.10
C THR A 385 15.80 -43.60 53.58
N SER A 386 15.88 -42.30 53.94
CA SER A 386 16.90 -41.54 54.71
C SER A 386 18.35 -41.24 54.22
N ASN A 387 18.67 -39.93 54.36
CA ASN A 387 19.92 -39.25 54.81
C ASN A 387 20.87 -38.55 53.79
N GLN A 388 20.91 -37.22 53.97
CA GLN A 388 22.01 -36.24 54.02
C GLN A 388 23.02 -35.99 52.86
N ASP A 389 23.19 -34.68 52.64
CA ASP A 389 24.37 -33.89 52.21
C ASP A 389 24.63 -33.49 50.74
N SER A 390 24.72 -32.15 50.61
CA SER A 390 25.62 -31.31 49.80
C SER A 390 25.40 -31.09 48.29
N ASP A 391 25.59 -29.80 47.95
CA ASP A 391 25.95 -29.16 46.68
C ASP A 391 24.93 -28.94 45.54
N TYR A 392 24.83 -27.65 45.16
CA TYR A 392 24.32 -27.11 43.90
C TYR A 392 25.21 -27.56 42.71
N PRO A 393 24.71 -27.73 41.47
CA PRO A 393 24.23 -26.58 40.68
C PRO A 393 23.05 -26.81 39.69
N LEU A 394 22.29 -25.72 39.50
CA LEU A 394 21.53 -25.22 38.34
C LEU A 394 20.88 -26.13 37.25
N GLU A 395 19.68 -25.65 36.87
CA GLU A 395 18.94 -25.75 35.59
C GLU A 395 18.07 -26.98 35.29
N LYS A 396 16.74 -26.75 35.23
CA LYS A 396 15.95 -26.73 33.98
C LYS A 396 14.45 -26.51 34.26
N THR A 397 13.96 -25.34 33.90
CA THR A 397 12.53 -25.12 33.62
C THR A 397 12.41 -24.43 32.26
N LEU A 398 12.64 -25.19 31.19
CA LEU A 398 12.07 -24.87 29.88
C LEU A 398 10.58 -25.24 29.95
N ASN A 399 9.67 -24.30 29.68
CA ASN A 399 8.51 -24.55 28.81
C ASN A 399 7.65 -23.31 28.51
N SER A 400 7.31 -23.23 27.22
CA SER A 400 6.39 -22.34 26.49
C SER A 400 6.86 -20.90 26.25
N CYS A 401 7.53 -20.69 25.11
CA CYS A 401 7.54 -19.37 24.47
C CYS A 401 6.12 -19.09 23.94
N PRO A 402 5.49 -17.96 24.29
CA PRO A 402 4.13 -17.65 23.85
C PRO A 402 4.03 -17.33 22.36
N VAL A 403 5.15 -17.22 21.64
CA VAL A 403 5.25 -17.07 20.18
C VAL A 403 5.93 -18.31 19.59
N LYS A 404 5.24 -19.00 18.69
CA LYS A 404 5.59 -20.33 18.16
C LYS A 404 6.23 -20.30 16.77
N SER A 405 6.21 -19.16 16.09
CA SER A 405 6.81 -19.00 14.75
C SER A 405 7.27 -17.56 14.51
N GLU A 406 8.20 -17.40 13.56
CA GLU A 406 8.64 -16.09 13.06
C GLU A 406 7.47 -15.27 12.50
N ARG A 407 6.52 -15.94 11.85
CA ARG A 407 5.29 -15.30 11.35
C ARG A 407 4.45 -14.70 12.48
N GLU A 408 4.31 -15.41 13.61
CA GLU A 408 3.62 -14.87 14.78
C GLU A 408 4.40 -13.67 15.37
N ALA A 409 5.73 -13.70 15.40
CA ALA A 409 6.56 -12.59 15.89
C ALA A 409 6.38 -11.32 15.05
N LEU A 410 6.36 -11.45 13.71
CA LEU A 410 6.11 -10.33 12.79
C LEU A 410 4.70 -9.75 12.97
N LEU A 411 3.68 -10.61 13.10
CA LEU A 411 2.32 -10.17 13.37
C LEU A 411 2.22 -9.41 14.69
N VAL A 412 2.87 -9.89 15.75
CA VAL A 412 2.92 -9.18 17.04
C VAL A 412 3.57 -7.81 16.88
N GLY A 413 4.66 -7.69 16.12
CA GLY A 413 5.31 -6.41 15.84
C GLY A 413 4.37 -5.42 15.14
N ILE A 414 3.70 -5.86 14.06
CA ILE A 414 2.78 -5.02 13.28
C ILE A 414 1.54 -4.62 14.09
N ILE A 415 0.96 -5.56 14.85
CA ILE A 415 -0.21 -5.27 15.70
C ILE A 415 0.18 -4.32 16.85
N SER A 416 1.39 -4.46 17.41
CA SER A 416 1.89 -3.57 18.46
C SER A 416 2.07 -2.14 17.95
N THR A 417 2.67 -1.95 16.77
CA THR A 417 2.84 -0.60 16.18
C THR A 417 1.50 0.03 15.83
N PHE A 418 0.56 -0.76 15.29
CA PHE A 418 -0.80 -0.31 15.01
C PHE A 418 -1.52 0.13 16.30
N LEU A 419 -1.57 -0.73 17.32
CA LEU A 419 -2.28 -0.42 18.56
C LEU A 419 -1.60 0.68 19.39
N HIS A 420 -0.30 0.90 19.23
CA HIS A 420 0.42 1.97 19.92
C HIS A 420 -0.08 3.36 19.52
N VAL A 421 -0.49 3.55 18.27
CA VAL A 421 -1.08 4.82 17.78
C VAL A 421 -2.60 4.90 18.02
N HIS A 422 -3.22 3.90 18.65
CA HIS A 422 -4.64 3.85 18.97
C HIS A 422 -4.90 3.87 20.49
N PRO A 423 -4.93 5.07 21.12
CA PRO A 423 -5.02 5.20 22.59
C PRO A 423 -6.30 4.61 23.21
N PHE A 424 -7.38 4.52 22.43
CA PHE A 424 -8.66 3.93 22.87
C PHE A 424 -8.82 2.46 22.46
N GLY A 425 -7.79 1.86 21.84
CA GLY A 425 -7.84 0.51 21.32
C GLY A 425 -8.68 0.36 20.04
N ALA A 426 -8.64 -0.83 19.47
CA ALA A 426 -9.32 -1.16 18.22
C ALA A 426 -10.09 -2.48 18.35
N SER A 427 -11.20 -2.60 17.61
CA SER A 427 -11.92 -3.88 17.51
C SER A 427 -11.08 -4.88 16.70
N ILE A 428 -11.35 -6.19 16.88
CA ILE A 428 -10.63 -7.24 16.15
C ILE A 428 -10.85 -7.13 14.64
N GLU A 429 -12.05 -6.70 14.22
CA GLU A 429 -12.41 -6.47 12.82
C GLU A 429 -11.58 -5.33 12.23
N TYR A 430 -11.35 -4.25 12.99
CA TYR A 430 -10.57 -3.12 12.52
C TYR A 430 -9.08 -3.48 12.38
N ILE A 431 -8.53 -4.23 13.33
CA ILE A 431 -7.15 -4.74 13.27
C ILE A 431 -6.99 -5.67 12.06
N CYS A 432 -7.93 -6.58 11.84
CA CYS A 432 -7.87 -7.50 10.70
C CYS A 432 -8.02 -6.77 9.37
N SER A 433 -8.87 -5.75 9.27
CA SER A 433 -8.97 -4.90 8.08
C SER A 433 -7.64 -4.20 7.75
N TYR A 434 -6.92 -3.72 8.77
CA TYR A 434 -5.57 -3.17 8.59
C TYR A 434 -4.60 -4.24 8.06
N LEU A 435 -4.58 -5.42 8.68
CA LEU A 435 -3.69 -6.53 8.32
C LEU A 435 -3.98 -7.10 6.92
N HIS A 436 -5.26 -7.17 6.50
CA HIS A 436 -5.65 -7.65 5.17
C HIS A 436 -5.16 -6.77 4.02
N ARG A 437 -4.84 -5.50 4.29
CA ARG A 437 -4.16 -4.65 3.29
C ARG A 437 -2.70 -5.02 3.09
N LEU A 438 -2.08 -5.72 4.05
CA LEU A 438 -0.70 -6.20 3.98
C LEU A 438 -0.63 -7.64 3.46
N ASP A 439 -1.52 -8.52 3.93
CA ASP A 439 -1.65 -9.91 3.49
C ASP A 439 -3.12 -10.37 3.61
N ASN A 440 -3.73 -10.70 2.46
CA ASN A 440 -5.12 -11.14 2.38
C ASN A 440 -5.36 -12.58 2.88
N LYS A 441 -4.30 -13.33 3.24
CA LYS A 441 -4.39 -14.68 3.80
C LYS A 441 -4.48 -14.71 5.33
N ILE A 442 -4.49 -13.57 6.00
CA ILE A 442 -4.56 -13.49 7.46
C ILE A 442 -5.97 -13.87 7.94
N CYS A 443 -6.08 -14.86 8.83
CA CYS A 443 -7.36 -15.27 9.41
C CYS A 443 -7.65 -14.51 10.71
N THR A 444 -8.86 -13.97 10.86
CA THR A 444 -9.29 -13.21 12.06
C THR A 444 -9.19 -14.02 13.35
N SER A 445 -9.54 -15.31 13.30
CA SER A 445 -9.47 -16.20 14.47
C SER A 445 -8.04 -16.42 14.97
N ASP A 446 -7.08 -16.48 14.05
CA ASP A 446 -5.67 -16.74 14.38
C ASP A 446 -5.05 -15.52 15.07
N VAL A 447 -5.41 -14.32 14.59
CA VAL A 447 -5.01 -13.04 15.19
C VAL A 447 -5.59 -12.91 16.60
N GLU A 448 -6.89 -13.22 16.78
CA GLU A 448 -7.53 -13.16 18.10
C GLU A 448 -6.92 -14.18 19.09
N CYS A 449 -6.62 -15.39 18.63
CA CYS A 449 -5.96 -16.43 19.44
C CYS A 449 -4.53 -16.02 19.84
N LEU A 450 -3.76 -15.44 18.91
CA LEU A 450 -2.41 -14.95 19.17
C LEU A 450 -2.41 -13.82 20.20
N MET A 451 -3.30 -12.84 20.05
CA MET A 451 -3.42 -11.72 20.99
C MET A 451 -3.90 -12.18 22.37
N SER A 452 -4.80 -13.16 22.43
CA SER A 452 -5.28 -13.76 23.69
C SER A 452 -4.21 -14.56 24.43
N ARG A 453 -3.23 -15.13 23.72
CA ARG A 453 -2.04 -15.80 24.31
C ARG A 453 -1.05 -14.82 24.92
N LEU A 454 -1.02 -13.57 24.42
CA LEU A 454 -0.05 -12.55 24.79
C LEU A 454 -0.66 -11.47 25.69
N GLN A 455 -1.23 -11.89 26.82
CA GLN A 455 -1.99 -11.00 27.73
C GLN A 455 -1.15 -9.89 28.36
N HIS A 456 0.18 -10.06 28.43
CA HIS A 456 1.12 -9.03 28.90
C HIS A 456 1.49 -8.00 27.81
N THR A 457 1.17 -8.28 26.55
CA THR A 457 1.43 -7.40 25.41
C THR A 457 0.15 -6.74 24.91
N PHE A 458 -0.95 -7.50 24.87
CA PHE A 458 -2.26 -7.05 24.41
C PHE A 458 -3.33 -7.36 25.46
N LYS A 459 -4.18 -6.37 25.73
CA LYS A 459 -5.29 -6.50 26.67
C LYS A 459 -6.60 -6.21 25.98
N GLN A 460 -7.58 -7.10 26.17
CA GLN A 460 -8.94 -6.86 25.70
C GLN A 460 -9.72 -6.14 26.80
N GLU A 461 -10.29 -4.98 26.48
CA GLU A 461 -11.11 -4.17 27.38
C GLU A 461 -12.50 -3.98 26.76
N MET A 462 -13.51 -3.96 27.63
CA MET A 462 -14.86 -3.58 27.25
C MET A 462 -15.01 -2.07 27.41
N THR A 463 -15.33 -1.38 26.33
CA THR A 463 -15.54 0.08 26.32
C THR A 463 -16.97 0.39 25.88
N GLY A 464 -17.70 1.21 26.64
CA GLY A 464 -19.08 1.61 26.35
C GLY A 464 -20.03 1.47 27.54
N VAL A 465 -21.28 1.91 27.40
CA VAL A 465 -22.33 1.78 28.43
C VAL A 465 -23.64 1.32 27.78
N GLY A 466 -24.21 0.21 28.25
CA GLY A 466 -25.48 -0.32 27.74
C GLY A 466 -25.32 -0.97 26.35
N ALA A 467 -26.07 -0.50 25.36
CA ALA A 467 -26.10 -1.07 24.01
C ALA A 467 -24.84 -0.78 23.15
N SER A 468 -23.95 0.10 23.62
CA SER A 468 -22.69 0.48 22.94
C SER A 468 -21.44 -0.22 23.49
N LEU A 469 -21.62 -1.35 24.18
CA LEU A 469 -20.54 -2.14 24.76
C LEU A 469 -19.74 -2.85 23.65
N GLU A 470 -18.51 -2.38 23.41
CA GLU A 470 -17.61 -2.94 22.39
C GLU A 470 -16.36 -3.56 23.02
N LYS A 471 -15.95 -4.71 22.49
CA LYS A 471 -14.66 -5.34 22.82
C LYS A 471 -13.55 -4.66 22.01
N ARG A 472 -12.59 -4.04 22.69
CA ARG A 472 -11.44 -3.38 22.06
C ARG A 472 -10.13 -3.92 22.62
N TRP A 473 -9.18 -4.15 21.73
CA TRP A 473 -7.82 -4.54 22.08
C TRP A 473 -6.93 -3.31 22.23
N LYS A 474 -6.13 -3.29 23.30
CA LYS A 474 -5.13 -2.26 23.59
C LYS A 474 -3.74 -2.87 23.71
N PHE A 475 -2.74 -2.08 23.38
CA PHE A 475 -1.34 -2.44 23.58
C PHE A 475 -0.90 -2.01 24.99
N CYS A 476 -0.42 -2.98 25.79
CA CYS A 476 -0.01 -2.78 27.18
C CYS A 476 1.45 -3.24 27.43
N GLY A 477 2.24 -3.51 26.38
CA GLY A 477 3.60 -4.06 26.53
C GLY A 477 4.55 -3.21 27.38
N PHE A 478 4.35 -1.89 27.44
CA PHE A 478 5.15 -0.99 28.29
C PHE A 478 4.76 -1.03 29.78
N GLU A 479 3.54 -1.47 30.11
CA GLU A 479 3.09 -1.59 31.50
C GLU A 479 3.62 -2.88 32.14
N GLY A 480 3.77 -3.95 31.35
CA GLY A 480 4.39 -5.22 31.79
C GLY A 480 5.87 -5.07 32.21
N LEU A 481 6.61 -4.16 31.56
CA LEU A 481 8.01 -3.85 31.90
C LEU A 481 8.20 -3.18 33.28
N LYS A 482 7.12 -2.74 33.94
CA LYS A 482 7.19 -2.18 35.30
C LYS A 482 6.96 -3.24 36.40
N LEU A 483 6.61 -4.47 36.04
CA LEU A 483 6.25 -5.57 36.95
C LEU A 483 7.21 -6.77 36.91
N THR A 484 8.21 -6.73 36.03
CA THR A 484 9.43 -7.56 36.03
C THR A 484 10.62 -6.67 36.29
#